data_AF-A0A2E0HEK1-F1
#
_entry.id   AF-A0A2E0HEK1-F1
#
_cell.length_a   1.000
_cell.length_b   1.000
_cell.length_c   1.000
_cell.angle_alpha   90.00
_cell.angle_beta   90.00
_cell.angle_gamma   90.00
#
_symmetry.space_group_name_H-M   'P 1'
#
loop_
_entity.id
_entity.type
_entity.pdbx_description
1 polymer ?
#
loop_
_entity_poly.entity_id
_entity_poly.type
_entity_poly.pdbx_seq_one_letter_code
_entity_poly.pdbx_strand_id
1 'polypeptide(L)'
;MRQLSVSMYLRGGTQPSSANGACGATAPGGACRLLPCRDAMLAVNLPQPGDWKQMPAWLYSAGGTGAELATGNWERLAQLLAPLSAEPLLAQARVLSLAVARADQIPAPPAGLTTPVTTGTTRSAASTGRAPLVVDLSALWAGPLCSHLLYLAGFRVIKVEARHRPDGARSGNTHFYNLLNQGKQCLSLDFKSPRGVMALQRLLQQADIVIEASRPRALRDLGIDAEQLVRASTGLTWISITAHGHQGEDTQRVGFGDDAAAAAGLSALLHEQSGEWHMVGDAIADPLTGIHAALAARESFQRGGGELLALSLRGVTGYLLHQALNQDRAALMAGSPSLPLACHPKLFTGPTKVHLHDTQLPELEWLVALMQRSHEQNRAVAVHCVTEVELVFTLSAFAEAGTLPGDRIEHASLTPESLLEQIAELGLWVVTQPHFIHQRGDAYLADIPLQEHPHLYRCRSFIERDIPLAAGTDAPFGQASPWHAMASAQQRRTASGALLGPGEALTHPQSLALFTGSLSRPHIPQALAPGAVADLCLLSTPWAQLTSDMAAPQVALTLARGEVIYQHDPDHRPAGGAPAG
;
A
#
# COMPACT_ATOMS: atom_id res chain seq x y z
N MET A 1 0.77 -11.69 20.11
CA MET A 1 1.10 -10.73 19.03
C MET A 1 -0.07 -9.79 18.87
N ARG A 2 0.09 -8.50 19.21
CA ARG A 2 -0.97 -7.50 19.00
C ARG A 2 -1.04 -7.18 17.50
N GLN A 3 -2.24 -7.30 16.96
CA GLN A 3 -2.59 -7.13 15.56
C GLN A 3 -2.08 -5.79 15.00
N LEU A 4 -1.26 -5.85 13.95
CA LEU A 4 -0.96 -4.72 13.07
C LEU A 4 -1.95 -4.80 11.90
N SER A 5 -3.22 -4.50 12.14
CA SER A 5 -4.14 -4.17 11.06
C SER A 5 -3.86 -2.72 10.67
N VAL A 6 -2.96 -2.49 9.72
CA VAL A 6 -2.95 -1.23 8.97
C VAL A 6 -4.12 -1.31 7.99
N SER A 7 -5.34 -1.30 8.54
CA SER A 7 -6.54 -1.00 7.77
C SER A 7 -6.44 0.49 7.48
N MET A 8 -5.81 0.86 6.36
CA MET A 8 -5.94 2.21 5.82
C MET A 8 -7.43 2.49 5.72
N TYR A 9 -7.92 3.33 6.63
CA TYR A 9 -9.27 3.88 6.58
C TYR A 9 -9.37 4.73 5.30
N LEU A 10 -9.69 4.08 4.17
CA LEU A 10 -10.36 4.70 3.03
C LEU A 10 -11.88 4.80 3.28
N ARG A 11 -12.35 4.47 4.49
CA ARG A 11 -13.68 4.87 4.96
C ARG A 11 -13.60 6.31 5.46
N GLY A 12 -14.02 7.24 4.60
CA GLY A 12 -14.37 8.59 5.00
C GLY A 12 -15.24 8.55 6.25
N GLY A 13 -14.88 9.38 7.23
CA GLY A 13 -15.62 9.55 8.45
C GLY A 13 -17.09 9.86 8.16
N THR A 14 -17.96 9.22 8.92
CA THR A 14 -19.41 9.35 8.91
C THR A 14 -19.86 10.80 9.11
N GLN A 15 -20.17 11.49 8.00
CA GLN A 15 -21.46 12.13 7.74
C GLN A 15 -21.60 12.35 6.22
N PRO A 16 -22.61 11.76 5.56
CA PRO A 16 -22.89 12.03 4.16
C PRO A 16 -23.64 13.36 4.07
N SER A 17 -22.92 14.45 3.82
CA SER A 17 -23.55 15.65 3.29
C SER A 17 -23.28 15.72 1.79
N SER A 18 -24.35 15.51 1.03
CA SER A 18 -24.47 15.41 -0.43
C SER A 18 -24.14 14.05 -1.03
N ALA A 19 -25.18 13.49 -1.67
CA ALA A 19 -25.14 12.29 -2.48
C ALA A 19 -24.15 12.45 -3.65
N ASN A 20 -23.51 11.34 -4.01
CA ASN A 20 -22.38 11.18 -4.95
C ASN A 20 -21.00 11.29 -4.28
N GLY A 21 -20.48 10.14 -3.83
CA GLY A 21 -19.06 9.93 -3.57
C GLY A 21 -18.24 9.92 -4.87
N ALA A 22 -18.35 10.98 -5.66
CA ALA A 22 -17.52 11.20 -6.83
C ALA A 22 -16.14 11.66 -6.33
N CYS A 23 -15.11 10.88 -6.67
CA CYS A 23 -13.78 11.47 -6.84
C CYS A 23 -13.97 12.66 -7.78
N GLY A 24 -13.47 13.83 -7.43
CA GLY A 24 -13.61 15.03 -8.25
C GLY A 24 -12.34 15.86 -8.20
N ALA A 25 -12.38 17.06 -8.78
CA ALA A 25 -11.29 18.04 -8.76
C ALA A 25 -11.02 18.65 -7.36
N THR A 26 -11.62 18.13 -6.28
CA THR A 26 -11.46 18.62 -4.91
C THR A 26 -11.06 17.47 -4.00
N ALA A 27 -10.02 17.68 -3.19
CA ALA A 27 -9.54 16.68 -2.24
C ALA A 27 -10.56 16.46 -1.10
N PRO A 28 -10.57 15.28 -0.45
CA PRO A 28 -11.51 14.98 0.65
C PRO A 28 -11.50 16.01 1.79
N GLY A 29 -10.33 16.56 2.12
CA GLY A 29 -10.20 17.63 3.12
C GLY A 29 -10.68 19.01 2.67
N GLY A 30 -11.04 19.18 1.39
CA GLY A 30 -11.56 20.43 0.79
C GLY A 30 -10.55 21.56 0.61
N ALA A 31 -9.34 21.42 1.17
CA ALA A 31 -8.27 22.41 1.13
C ALA A 31 -7.51 22.46 -0.20
N CYS A 32 -7.46 21.34 -0.93
CA CYS A 32 -6.80 21.24 -2.23
C CYS A 32 -7.81 21.09 -3.37
N ARG A 33 -7.63 21.87 -4.44
CA ARG A 33 -8.44 21.78 -5.67
C ARG A 33 -7.58 21.84 -6.94
N LEU A 34 -8.03 21.12 -7.96
CA LEU A 34 -7.50 21.22 -9.33
C LEU A 34 -8.21 22.37 -10.05
N LEU A 35 -7.46 23.40 -10.42
CA LEU A 35 -7.97 24.61 -11.05
C LEU A 35 -7.27 24.85 -12.40
N PRO A 36 -8.03 25.03 -13.49
CA PRO A 36 -7.43 25.31 -14.79
C PRO A 36 -6.87 26.73 -14.82
N CYS A 37 -5.72 26.88 -15.46
CA CYS A 37 -5.22 28.17 -15.96
C CYS A 37 -5.05 28.07 -17.47
N ARG A 38 -4.54 29.13 -18.12
CA ARG A 38 -4.53 29.27 -19.58
C ARG A 38 -3.86 28.09 -20.30
N ASP A 39 -2.82 27.53 -19.70
CA ASP A 39 -1.91 26.56 -20.31
C ASP A 39 -1.57 25.36 -19.39
N ALA A 40 -2.28 25.19 -18.27
CA ALA A 40 -2.07 24.04 -17.37
C ALA A 40 -3.27 23.77 -16.44
N MET A 41 -3.23 22.61 -15.78
CA MET A 41 -4.01 22.34 -14.57
C MET A 41 -3.13 22.52 -13.34
N LEU A 42 -3.58 23.30 -12.35
CA LEU A 42 -2.86 23.54 -11.10
C LEU A 42 -3.55 22.85 -9.92
N ALA A 43 -2.79 22.14 -9.10
CA ALA A 43 -3.22 21.78 -7.75
C ALA A 43 -2.91 22.94 -6.81
N VAL A 44 -3.95 23.56 -6.26
CA VAL A 44 -3.86 24.69 -5.32
C VAL A 44 -4.33 24.23 -3.96
N ASN A 45 -3.44 24.26 -2.95
CA ASN A 45 -3.73 23.79 -1.60
C ASN A 45 -3.64 24.93 -0.58
N LEU A 46 -4.77 25.23 0.08
CA LEU A 46 -4.94 26.34 1.02
C LEU A 46 -5.49 25.83 2.38
N PRO A 47 -4.71 25.04 3.14
CA PRO A 47 -5.20 24.39 4.35
C PRO A 47 -5.34 25.34 5.55
N GLN A 48 -4.72 26.52 5.52
CA GLN A 48 -4.81 27.50 6.61
C GLN A 48 -5.64 28.73 6.18
N PRO A 49 -6.47 29.30 7.07
CA PRO A 49 -7.19 30.54 6.78
C PRO A 49 -6.27 31.72 6.39
N GLY A 50 -5.00 31.69 6.83
CA GLY A 50 -4.00 32.69 6.46
C GLY A 50 -3.58 32.64 4.99
N ASP A 51 -3.72 31.50 4.31
CA ASP A 51 -3.29 31.33 2.92
C ASP A 51 -4.13 32.20 1.97
N TRP A 52 -5.43 32.32 2.25
CA TRP A 52 -6.36 33.19 1.51
C TRP A 52 -5.95 34.66 1.52
N LYS A 53 -5.34 35.14 2.61
CA LYS A 53 -4.85 36.52 2.70
C LYS A 53 -3.70 36.81 1.74
N GLN A 54 -3.04 35.78 1.21
CA GLN A 54 -1.92 35.89 0.28
C GLN A 54 -2.36 35.92 -1.20
N MET A 55 -3.63 35.59 -1.49
CA MET A 55 -4.16 35.54 -2.87
C MET A 55 -3.94 36.83 -3.68
N PRO A 56 -4.13 38.06 -3.13
CA PRO A 56 -3.83 39.27 -3.87
C PRO A 56 -2.36 39.35 -4.31
N ALA A 57 -1.43 38.98 -3.43
CA ALA A 57 0.00 38.99 -3.71
C ALA A 57 0.40 37.87 -4.69
N TRP A 58 -0.30 36.73 -4.64
CA TRP A 58 -0.05 35.61 -5.54
C TRP A 58 -0.46 35.94 -6.99
N LEU A 59 -1.65 36.51 -7.17
CA LEU A 59 -2.19 36.81 -8.50
C LEU A 59 -1.60 38.08 -9.13
N TYR A 60 -1.02 38.99 -8.33
CA TYR A 60 -0.48 40.27 -8.79
C TYR A 60 0.53 40.13 -9.92
N SER A 61 1.52 39.25 -9.75
CA SER A 61 2.60 39.03 -10.73
C SER A 61 2.12 38.49 -12.08
N ALA A 62 0.95 37.83 -12.09
CA ALA A 62 0.33 37.29 -13.29
C ALA A 62 -0.66 38.27 -13.93
N GLY A 63 -0.87 39.46 -13.35
CA GLY A 63 -1.78 40.49 -13.87
C GLY A 63 -3.22 40.42 -13.33
N GLY A 64 -3.46 39.62 -12.29
CA GLY A 64 -4.77 39.53 -11.62
C GLY A 64 -4.91 40.50 -10.43
N THR A 65 -6.15 40.86 -10.08
CA THR A 65 -6.48 41.59 -8.85
C THR A 65 -7.23 40.64 -7.90
N GLY A 66 -6.61 40.26 -6.79
CA GLY A 66 -7.12 39.21 -5.89
C GLY A 66 -7.68 39.71 -4.56
N ALA A 67 -7.89 41.03 -4.38
CA ALA A 67 -8.27 41.63 -3.09
C ALA A 67 -9.54 41.03 -2.48
N GLU A 68 -10.51 40.66 -3.33
CA GLU A 68 -11.78 40.04 -2.95
C GLU A 68 -11.65 38.58 -2.45
N LEU A 69 -10.52 37.92 -2.72
CA LEU A 69 -10.28 36.53 -2.31
C LEU A 69 -9.75 36.39 -0.88
N ALA A 70 -9.41 37.51 -0.22
CA ALA A 70 -8.83 37.49 1.12
C ALA A 70 -9.74 36.83 2.18
N THR A 71 -11.04 36.71 1.90
CA THR A 71 -12.07 36.09 2.74
C THR A 71 -12.48 34.67 2.30
N GLY A 72 -11.87 34.13 1.24
CA GLY A 72 -12.09 32.76 0.76
C GLY A 72 -13.22 32.61 -0.26
N ASN A 73 -12.87 32.36 -1.52
CA ASN A 73 -13.83 32.02 -2.59
C ASN A 73 -13.15 31.23 -3.72
N TRP A 74 -13.40 29.92 -3.76
CA TRP A 74 -12.79 29.02 -4.74
C TRP A 74 -13.27 29.24 -6.18
N GLU A 75 -14.56 29.51 -6.38
CA GLU A 75 -15.13 29.74 -7.70
C GLU A 75 -14.52 31.00 -8.32
N ARG A 76 -14.41 32.06 -7.51
CA ARG A 76 -13.80 33.31 -7.96
C ARG A 76 -12.32 33.16 -8.24
N LEU A 77 -11.60 32.38 -7.43
CA LEU A 77 -10.19 32.06 -7.69
C LEU A 77 -10.03 31.33 -9.02
N ALA A 78 -10.89 30.35 -9.32
CA ALA A 78 -10.86 29.63 -10.60
C ALA A 78 -11.04 30.58 -11.80
N GLN A 79 -12.00 31.50 -11.73
CA GLN A 79 -12.23 32.51 -12.78
C GLN A 79 -11.02 33.42 -13.00
N LEU A 80 -10.35 33.81 -11.90
CA LEU A 80 -9.16 34.67 -11.97
C LEU A 80 -7.92 33.94 -12.48
N LEU A 81 -7.80 32.63 -12.23
CA LEU A 81 -6.69 31.81 -12.72
C LEU A 81 -6.82 31.44 -14.21
N ALA A 82 -8.05 31.25 -14.70
CA ALA A 82 -8.33 30.81 -16.06
C ALA A 82 -7.57 31.58 -17.18
N PRO A 83 -7.47 32.92 -17.18
CA PRO A 83 -6.73 33.65 -18.21
C PRO A 83 -5.21 33.71 -17.99
N LEU A 84 -4.71 33.25 -16.83
CA LEU A 84 -3.32 33.44 -16.41
C LEU A 84 -2.42 32.27 -16.82
N SER A 85 -1.13 32.54 -16.98
CA SER A 85 -0.14 31.51 -17.35
C SER A 85 0.38 30.77 -16.11
N ALA A 86 0.64 29.48 -16.24
CA ALA A 86 1.09 28.64 -15.12
C ALA A 86 2.43 29.10 -14.53
N GLU A 87 3.42 29.42 -15.36
CA GLU A 87 4.79 29.63 -14.86
C GLU A 87 4.94 30.86 -13.94
N PRO A 88 4.41 32.05 -14.26
CA PRO A 88 4.39 33.18 -13.33
C PRO A 88 3.67 32.86 -12.01
N LEU A 89 2.54 32.14 -12.08
CA LEU A 89 1.78 31.73 -10.90
C LEU A 89 2.60 30.79 -10.00
N LEU A 90 3.28 29.80 -10.59
CA LEU A 90 4.12 28.87 -9.86
C LEU A 90 5.34 29.58 -9.26
N ALA A 91 6.00 30.46 -10.01
CA ALA A 91 7.13 31.26 -9.52
C ALA A 91 6.73 32.12 -8.32
N GLN A 92 5.59 32.80 -8.40
CA GLN A 92 5.09 33.62 -7.29
C GLN A 92 4.64 32.78 -6.10
N ALA A 93 4.02 31.63 -6.33
CA ALA A 93 3.67 30.69 -5.24
C ALA A 93 4.92 30.25 -4.46
N ARG A 94 6.04 29.98 -5.17
CA ARG A 94 7.33 29.65 -4.54
C ARG A 94 7.82 30.79 -3.63
N VAL A 95 7.78 32.04 -4.10
CA VAL A 95 8.17 33.23 -3.31
C VAL A 95 7.32 33.38 -2.06
N LEU A 96 6.00 33.19 -2.18
CA LEU A 96 5.04 33.32 -1.08
C LEU A 96 4.97 32.08 -0.18
N SER A 97 5.74 31.02 -0.48
CA SER A 97 5.64 29.73 0.23
C SER A 97 4.22 29.15 0.22
N LEU A 98 3.48 29.31 -0.89
CA LEU A 98 2.16 28.71 -1.10
C LEU A 98 2.31 27.30 -1.71
N ALA A 99 1.47 26.37 -1.27
CA ALA A 99 1.40 25.01 -1.79
C ALA A 99 0.63 24.99 -3.12
N VAL A 100 1.37 25.20 -4.22
CA VAL A 100 0.84 25.15 -5.58
C VAL A 100 1.77 24.32 -6.46
N ALA A 101 1.19 23.42 -7.25
CA ALA A 101 1.92 22.58 -8.19
C ALA A 101 1.16 22.38 -9.51
N ARG A 102 1.90 22.02 -10.56
CA ARG A 102 1.28 21.47 -11.78
C ARG A 102 0.68 20.10 -11.47
N ALA A 103 -0.50 19.85 -12.02
CA ALA A 103 -1.22 18.58 -11.87
C ALA A 103 -1.39 17.84 -13.20
N ASP A 104 -0.95 18.45 -14.31
CA ASP A 104 -1.23 18.04 -15.69
C ASP A 104 -0.08 17.34 -16.41
N GLN A 105 0.91 16.89 -15.65
CA GLN A 105 2.08 16.20 -16.19
C GLN A 105 2.39 14.97 -15.36
N ILE A 106 2.84 13.90 -16.02
CA ILE A 106 3.46 12.75 -15.38
C ILE A 106 4.99 12.95 -15.46
N PRO A 107 5.66 13.36 -14.37
CA PRO A 107 7.11 13.57 -14.40
C PRO A 107 7.86 12.24 -14.53
N ALA A 108 9.12 12.30 -14.93
CA ALA A 108 10.01 11.13 -14.89
C ALA A 108 10.14 10.57 -13.45
N PRO A 109 10.31 9.25 -13.29
CA PRO A 109 10.48 8.66 -11.98
C PRO A 109 11.77 9.15 -11.32
N PRO A 110 11.80 9.34 -9.99
CA PRO A 110 13.05 9.50 -9.29
C PRO A 110 13.86 8.19 -9.36
N ALA A 111 15.18 8.29 -9.22
CA ALA A 111 16.08 7.12 -9.26
C ALA A 111 15.81 6.10 -8.13
N GLY A 112 15.17 6.52 -7.04
CA GLY A 112 14.78 5.65 -5.93
C GLY A 112 13.85 6.34 -4.94
N LEU A 113 13.39 5.58 -3.95
CA LEU A 113 12.50 6.07 -2.88
C LEU A 113 13.20 7.02 -1.89
N THR A 114 14.51 6.85 -1.71
CA THR A 114 15.34 7.61 -0.77
C THR A 114 16.54 8.22 -1.47
N THR A 115 16.90 9.45 -1.09
CA THR A 115 18.14 10.10 -1.52
C THR A 115 19.09 10.24 -0.34
N PRO A 116 20.30 9.62 -0.37
CA PRO A 116 21.31 9.88 0.65
C PRO A 116 21.83 11.31 0.53
N VAL A 117 21.80 12.05 1.64
CA VAL A 117 22.24 13.46 1.69
C VAL A 117 23.60 13.59 2.37
N THR A 118 23.86 12.79 3.39
CA THR A 118 25.12 12.79 4.13
C THR A 118 25.37 11.43 4.73
N THR A 119 26.63 10.99 4.73
CA THR A 119 27.09 9.78 5.40
C THR A 119 28.05 10.14 6.53
N GLY A 120 28.00 9.36 7.60
CA GLY A 120 28.84 9.47 8.80
C GLY A 120 29.39 8.11 9.17
N THR A 121 29.72 7.93 10.45
CA THR A 121 30.29 6.67 10.96
C THR A 121 29.17 5.73 11.36
N THR A 122 29.17 4.49 10.85
CA THR A 122 28.23 3.42 11.24
C THR A 122 28.58 2.86 12.62
N ARG A 123 27.58 2.44 13.38
CA ARG A 123 27.76 1.68 14.63
C ARG A 123 27.85 0.18 14.35
N SER A 124 28.74 -0.52 15.06
CA SER A 124 28.77 -2.00 15.07
C SER A 124 27.50 -2.56 15.72
N ALA A 125 26.98 -3.67 15.21
CA ALA A 125 25.73 -4.31 15.65
C ALA A 125 25.87 -5.01 17.03
N ALA A 126 26.30 -4.27 18.06
CA ALA A 126 26.23 -4.72 19.45
C ALA A 126 24.90 -4.27 20.07
N SER A 127 24.17 -5.19 20.70
CA SER A 127 22.90 -4.84 21.35
C SER A 127 23.19 -3.95 22.57
N THR A 128 22.56 -2.77 22.61
CA THR A 128 22.81 -1.77 23.66
C THR A 128 22.01 -2.03 24.94
N GLY A 129 21.30 -3.17 25.06
CA GLY A 129 20.42 -3.51 26.19
C GLY A 129 19.20 -2.60 26.40
N ARG A 130 19.13 -1.45 25.73
CA ARG A 130 18.01 -0.49 25.75
C ARG A 130 17.23 -0.48 24.43
N ALA A 131 15.95 -0.13 24.50
CA ALA A 131 15.16 0.22 23.31
C ALA A 131 15.80 1.43 22.59
N PRO A 132 15.94 1.39 21.25
CA PRO A 132 16.49 2.52 20.51
C PRO A 132 15.57 3.74 20.59
N LEU A 133 16.16 4.93 20.61
CA LEU A 133 15.45 6.19 20.79
C LEU A 133 15.19 6.86 19.42
N VAL A 134 13.92 7.15 19.16
CA VAL A 134 13.47 7.97 18.03
C VAL A 134 13.04 9.34 18.57
N VAL A 135 13.60 10.40 18.01
CA VAL A 135 13.16 11.78 18.25
C VAL A 135 12.36 12.25 17.04
N ASP A 136 11.07 12.47 17.23
CA ASP A 136 10.15 12.88 16.19
C ASP A 136 9.87 14.39 16.28
N LEU A 137 10.45 15.15 15.35
CA LEU A 137 10.25 16.60 15.19
C LEU A 137 9.15 16.94 14.17
N SER A 138 8.51 15.93 13.59
CA SER A 138 7.55 16.10 12.51
C SER A 138 6.14 16.44 13.01
N ALA A 139 5.31 16.90 12.08
CA ALA A 139 3.91 17.25 12.31
C ALA A 139 3.02 16.67 11.20
N LEU A 140 1.71 16.75 11.39
CA LEU A 140 0.69 16.32 10.43
C LEU A 140 0.67 14.79 10.25
N TRP A 141 1.06 14.27 9.08
CA TRP A 141 0.78 12.88 8.70
C TRP A 141 2.02 12.04 8.40
N ALA A 142 2.78 12.30 7.33
CA ALA A 142 3.86 11.40 6.89
C ALA A 142 4.89 11.08 8.00
N GLY A 143 5.43 12.12 8.64
CA GLY A 143 6.41 11.95 9.72
C GLY A 143 5.82 11.29 10.97
N PRO A 144 4.65 11.73 11.49
CA PRO A 144 4.03 11.06 12.62
C PRO A 144 3.63 9.61 12.36
N LEU A 145 3.25 9.24 11.12
CA LEU A 145 3.05 7.85 10.73
C LEU A 145 4.36 7.06 10.78
N CYS A 146 5.43 7.63 10.20
CA CYS A 146 6.76 7.02 10.23
C CYS A 146 7.20 6.67 11.66
N SER A 147 7.13 7.64 12.57
CA SER A 147 7.54 7.43 13.96
C SER A 147 6.58 6.50 14.72
N HIS A 148 5.28 6.46 14.37
CA HIS A 148 4.34 5.50 14.95
C HIS A 148 4.65 4.06 14.55
N LEU A 149 4.98 3.81 13.29
CA LEU A 149 5.37 2.49 12.83
C LEU A 149 6.65 2.00 13.52
N LEU A 150 7.61 2.90 13.77
CA LEU A 150 8.79 2.59 14.59
C LEU A 150 8.43 2.29 16.05
N TYR A 151 7.49 3.03 16.65
CA TYR A 151 6.97 2.71 17.99
C TYR A 151 6.39 1.29 18.05
N LEU A 152 5.55 0.92 17.07
CA LEU A 152 4.98 -0.43 16.98
C LEU A 152 6.04 -1.51 16.76
N ALA A 153 7.18 -1.15 16.14
CA ALA A 153 8.35 -2.01 15.99
C ALA A 153 9.25 -2.08 17.24
N GLY A 154 8.85 -1.50 18.37
CA GLY A 154 9.55 -1.59 19.66
C GLY A 154 10.52 -0.46 19.96
N PHE A 155 10.56 0.59 19.12
CA PHE A 155 11.37 1.78 19.40
C PHE A 155 10.72 2.66 20.46
N ARG A 156 11.54 3.31 21.28
CA ARG A 156 11.06 4.37 22.18
C ARG A 156 10.95 5.66 21.39
N VAL A 157 9.77 6.26 21.32
CA VAL A 157 9.53 7.48 20.53
C VAL A 157 9.22 8.67 21.43
N ILE A 158 9.96 9.77 21.24
CA ILE A 158 9.69 11.07 21.86
C ILE A 158 9.33 12.06 20.75
N LYS A 159 8.05 12.44 20.69
CA LYS A 159 7.58 13.55 19.85
C LYS A 159 7.93 14.87 20.52
N VAL A 160 8.60 15.75 19.80
CA VAL A 160 8.98 17.08 20.29
C VAL A 160 8.18 18.13 19.53
N GLU A 161 7.48 18.99 20.26
CA GLU A 161 6.65 20.03 19.68
C GLU A 161 7.06 21.42 20.17
N ALA A 162 6.95 22.42 19.30
CA ALA A 162 7.07 23.82 19.69
C ALA A 162 5.89 24.23 20.57
N ARG A 163 6.17 24.77 21.76
CA ARG A 163 5.16 25.25 22.73
C ARG A 163 4.13 26.20 22.11
N HIS A 164 4.58 27.10 21.24
CA HIS A 164 3.75 28.14 20.64
C HIS A 164 3.18 27.77 19.26
N ARG A 165 3.58 26.62 18.72
CA ARG A 165 3.13 26.11 17.42
C ARG A 165 3.17 24.59 17.47
N PRO A 166 2.24 23.96 18.22
CA PRO A 166 2.18 22.52 18.31
C PRO A 166 1.75 21.93 16.96
N ASP A 167 1.77 20.60 16.87
CA ASP A 167 1.32 19.89 15.67
C ASP A 167 -0.11 20.31 15.28
N GLY A 168 -0.28 20.79 14.04
CA GLY A 168 -1.57 21.27 13.53
C GLY A 168 -2.66 20.20 13.54
N ALA A 169 -2.29 18.92 13.47
CA ALA A 169 -3.24 17.82 13.56
C ALA A 169 -3.97 17.76 14.92
N ARG A 170 -3.43 18.38 15.99
CA ARG A 170 -4.12 18.50 17.29
C ARG A 170 -5.39 19.33 17.24
N SER A 171 -5.44 20.31 16.33
CA SER A 171 -6.62 21.18 16.14
C SER A 171 -7.55 20.67 15.03
N GLY A 172 -7.14 19.62 14.30
CA GLY A 172 -7.94 18.95 13.29
C GLY A 172 -8.72 17.78 13.87
N ASN A 173 -8.68 16.64 13.18
CA ASN A 173 -9.34 15.43 13.64
C ASN A 173 -8.56 14.79 14.81
N THR A 174 -9.07 14.93 16.03
CA THR A 174 -8.45 14.39 17.25
C THR A 174 -8.28 12.87 17.21
N HIS A 175 -9.22 12.13 16.62
CA HIS A 175 -9.10 10.68 16.47
C HIS A 175 -7.91 10.32 15.58
N PHE A 176 -7.74 11.04 14.47
CA PHE A 176 -6.61 10.86 13.57
C PHE A 176 -5.27 11.22 14.23
N TYR A 177 -5.21 12.33 14.98
CA TYR A 177 -4.03 12.68 15.76
C TYR A 177 -3.65 11.58 16.76
N ASN A 178 -4.64 11.05 17.49
CA ASN A 178 -4.43 9.99 18.47
C ASN A 178 -3.97 8.69 17.80
N LEU A 179 -4.54 8.33 16.65
CA LEU A 179 -4.13 7.15 15.89
C LEU A 179 -2.64 7.22 15.54
N LEU A 180 -2.16 8.37 15.06
CA LEU A 180 -0.76 8.55 14.69
C LEU A 180 0.19 8.73 15.87
N ASN A 181 -0.27 9.17 17.04
CA ASN A 181 0.61 9.56 18.14
C ASN A 181 0.42 8.75 19.42
N GLN A 182 -0.49 7.78 19.45
CA GLN A 182 -0.67 6.88 20.57
C GLN A 182 0.65 6.15 20.92
N GLY A 183 0.92 6.03 22.22
CA GLY A 183 2.11 5.36 22.75
C GLY A 183 3.39 6.18 22.74
N LYS A 184 3.45 7.31 22.01
CA LYS A 184 4.62 8.20 22.00
C LYS A 184 4.69 9.03 23.29
N GLN A 185 5.90 9.29 23.77
CA GLN A 185 6.14 10.33 24.77
C GLN A 185 6.10 11.69 24.08
N CYS A 186 5.56 12.72 24.72
CA CYS A 186 5.49 14.07 24.15
C CYS A 186 6.29 15.05 25.01
N LEU A 187 7.17 15.83 24.36
CA LEU A 187 7.96 16.87 24.99
C LEU A 187 7.66 18.21 24.30
N SER A 188 7.13 19.18 25.06
CA SER A 188 6.92 20.53 24.56
C SER A 188 8.07 21.45 24.97
N LEU A 189 8.74 22.03 23.99
CA LEU A 189 9.87 22.95 24.19
C LEU A 189 9.56 24.33 23.60
N ASP A 190 10.12 25.36 24.22
CA ASP A 190 10.11 26.71 23.64
C ASP A 190 11.37 26.91 22.78
N PHE A 191 11.20 26.83 21.46
CA PHE A 191 12.29 27.00 20.50
C PHE A 191 12.79 28.44 20.36
N LYS A 192 12.09 29.43 20.97
CA LYS A 192 12.58 30.81 21.03
C LYS A 192 13.52 31.04 22.21
N SER A 193 13.54 30.12 23.18
CA SER A 193 14.40 30.19 24.34
C SER A 193 15.73 29.48 24.10
N PRO A 194 16.89 30.09 24.41
CA PRO A 194 18.18 29.42 24.35
C PRO A 194 18.20 28.11 25.17
N ARG A 195 17.49 28.07 26.30
CA ARG A 195 17.36 26.85 27.12
C ARG A 195 16.58 25.75 26.39
N GLY A 196 15.54 26.10 25.65
CA GLY A 196 14.75 25.15 24.87
C GLY A 196 15.54 24.57 23.69
N VAL A 197 16.29 25.42 22.97
CA VAL A 197 17.19 24.98 21.89
C VAL A 197 18.29 24.06 22.43
N MET A 198 18.94 24.43 23.54
CA MET A 198 19.95 23.56 24.18
C MET A 198 19.36 22.22 24.63
N ALA A 199 18.14 22.19 25.17
CA ALA A 199 17.47 20.96 25.56
C ALA A 199 17.19 20.05 24.34
N LEU A 200 16.75 20.65 23.22
CA LEU A 200 16.55 19.93 21.97
C LEU A 200 17.87 19.35 21.44
N GLN A 201 18.95 20.13 21.38
CA GLN A 201 20.26 19.65 20.93
C GLN A 201 20.77 18.47 21.76
N ARG A 202 20.64 18.51 23.09
CA ARG A 202 21.03 17.39 23.97
C ARG A 202 20.19 16.13 23.75
N LEU A 203 18.91 16.30 23.40
CA LEU A 203 18.03 15.18 23.09
C LEU A 203 18.43 14.55 21.74
N LEU A 204 18.70 15.37 20.72
CA LEU A 204 19.13 14.90 19.41
C LEU A 204 20.46 14.14 19.47
N GLN A 205 21.41 14.56 20.32
CA GLN A 205 22.68 13.86 20.54
C GLN A 205 22.53 12.44 21.13
N GLN A 206 21.38 12.12 21.74
CA GLN A 206 21.09 10.81 22.32
C GLN A 206 20.22 9.93 21.42
N ALA A 207 19.72 10.49 20.32
CA ALA A 207 18.83 9.79 19.41
C ALA A 207 19.60 8.72 18.62
N ASP A 208 18.95 7.57 18.41
CA ASP A 208 19.38 6.60 17.41
C ASP A 208 18.78 6.97 16.03
N ILE A 209 17.56 7.52 16.03
CA ILE A 209 16.87 8.00 14.83
C ILE A 209 16.27 9.37 15.10
N VAL A 210 16.45 10.32 14.19
CA VAL A 210 15.71 11.60 14.18
C VAL A 210 14.82 11.63 12.95
N ILE A 211 13.55 12.02 13.13
CA ILE A 211 12.60 12.24 12.04
C ILE A 211 12.24 13.71 12.03
N GLU A 212 12.40 14.36 10.89
CA GLU A 212 11.97 15.73 10.67
C GLU A 212 11.20 15.84 9.35
N ALA A 213 10.15 16.67 9.36
CA ALA A 213 9.32 16.95 8.18
C ALA A 213 9.13 18.47 7.99
N SER A 214 10.18 19.22 8.32
CA SER A 214 10.25 20.66 8.24
C SER A 214 11.06 21.07 7.01
N ARG A 215 10.99 22.35 6.64
CA ARG A 215 11.94 22.87 5.64
C ARG A 215 13.35 22.80 6.23
N PRO A 216 14.39 22.39 5.49
CA PRO A 216 15.76 22.28 6.02
C PRO A 216 16.26 23.54 6.72
N ARG A 217 15.82 24.72 6.25
CA ARG A 217 16.14 26.01 6.87
C ARG A 217 15.60 26.15 8.30
N ALA A 218 14.45 25.55 8.63
CA ALA A 218 13.80 25.74 9.93
C ALA A 218 14.67 25.26 11.10
N LEU A 219 15.37 24.12 10.96
CA LEU A 219 16.29 23.64 11.98
C LEU A 219 17.61 24.43 11.97
N ARG A 220 18.09 24.86 10.80
CA ARG A 220 19.30 25.71 10.70
C ARG A 220 19.10 27.07 11.37
N ASP A 221 17.92 27.68 11.25
CA ASP A 221 17.55 28.92 11.92
C ASP A 221 17.54 28.75 13.47
N LEU A 222 17.42 27.51 13.97
CA LEU A 222 17.57 27.15 15.39
C LEU A 222 19.01 26.75 15.77
N GLY A 223 19.97 26.84 14.84
CA GLY A 223 21.35 26.41 15.06
C GLY A 223 21.54 24.89 15.09
N ILE A 224 20.67 24.14 14.40
CA ILE A 224 20.73 22.68 14.30
C ILE A 224 21.04 22.32 12.84
N ASP A 225 22.25 21.84 12.59
CA ASP A 225 22.71 21.32 11.30
C ASP A 225 22.65 19.79 11.32
N ALA A 226 21.70 19.22 10.57
CA ALA A 226 21.43 17.79 10.56
C ALA A 226 22.61 17.00 9.98
N GLU A 227 23.21 17.50 8.90
CA GLU A 227 24.36 16.91 8.24
C GLU A 227 25.57 16.86 9.18
N GLN A 228 25.81 17.93 9.95
CA GLN A 228 26.87 17.97 10.95
C GLN A 228 26.60 17.01 12.11
N LEU A 229 25.36 16.92 12.60
CA LEU A 229 24.99 15.99 13.68
C LEU A 229 25.18 14.53 13.27
N VAL A 230 24.81 14.16 12.03
CA VAL A 230 25.02 12.80 11.49
C VAL A 230 26.50 12.49 11.35
N ARG A 231 27.34 13.44 10.89
CA ARG A 231 28.80 13.23 10.83
C ARG A 231 29.44 13.09 12.20
N ALA A 232 28.95 13.83 13.20
CA ALA A 232 29.50 13.82 14.56
C ALA A 232 29.01 12.64 15.41
N SER A 233 27.83 12.09 15.12
CA SER A 233 27.19 11.05 15.94
C SER A 233 27.34 9.67 15.27
N THR A 234 28.05 8.75 15.93
CA THR A 234 28.21 7.38 15.41
C THR A 234 26.86 6.64 15.41
N GLY A 235 26.42 6.22 14.24
CA GLY A 235 25.22 5.43 14.03
C GLY A 235 23.90 6.21 14.07
N LEU A 236 23.93 7.54 14.05
CA LEU A 236 22.70 8.35 13.96
C LEU A 236 22.08 8.22 12.57
N THR A 237 20.83 7.77 12.51
CA THR A 237 20.00 7.86 11.30
C THR A 237 19.15 9.12 11.35
N TRP A 238 19.18 9.92 10.30
CA TRP A 238 18.34 11.11 10.18
C TRP A 238 17.43 10.98 8.97
N ILE A 239 16.12 11.07 9.19
CA ILE A 239 15.09 11.01 8.15
C ILE A 239 14.54 12.42 7.93
N SER A 240 14.74 12.94 6.73
CA SER A 240 14.19 14.21 6.26
C SER A 240 13.04 13.93 5.29
N ILE A 241 11.85 14.43 5.61
CA ILE A 241 10.65 14.32 4.75
C ILE A 241 10.28 15.70 4.24
N THR A 242 10.27 15.87 2.92
CA THR A 242 9.87 17.12 2.25
C THR A 242 8.70 16.89 1.31
N ALA A 243 8.05 17.96 0.83
CA ALA A 243 6.99 17.80 -0.17
C ALA A 243 7.54 17.43 -1.55
N HIS A 244 8.55 18.17 -2.04
CA HIS A 244 8.99 18.08 -3.43
C HIS A 244 10.40 17.51 -3.64
N GLY A 245 11.25 17.47 -2.61
CA GLY A 245 12.62 16.97 -2.72
C GLY A 245 13.61 17.78 -1.91
N HIS A 246 14.86 17.33 -1.91
CA HIS A 246 15.98 17.95 -1.18
C HIS A 246 17.06 18.50 -2.14
N GLN A 247 16.69 18.77 -3.40
CA GLN A 247 17.59 19.22 -4.45
C GLN A 247 17.04 20.49 -5.11
N GLY A 248 17.95 21.40 -5.49
CA GLY A 248 17.60 22.63 -6.21
C GLY A 248 16.53 23.47 -5.51
N GLU A 249 15.68 24.11 -6.32
CA GLU A 249 14.58 24.97 -5.85
C GLU A 249 13.51 24.22 -5.06
N ASP A 250 13.38 22.90 -5.25
CA ASP A 250 12.36 22.08 -4.58
C ASP A 250 12.59 21.95 -3.07
N THR A 251 13.84 22.13 -2.61
CA THR A 251 14.27 22.00 -1.21
C THR A 251 13.48 22.88 -0.24
N GLN A 252 13.01 24.06 -0.69
CA GLN A 252 12.31 25.03 0.16
C GLN A 252 10.82 25.15 -0.16
N ARG A 253 10.30 24.37 -1.12
CA ARG A 253 8.89 24.43 -1.52
C ARG A 253 8.00 23.87 -0.42
N VAL A 254 6.95 24.63 -0.10
CA VAL A 254 5.87 24.16 0.76
C VAL A 254 4.96 23.25 -0.07
N GLY A 255 4.48 22.18 0.55
CA GLY A 255 3.48 21.31 -0.02
C GLY A 255 2.94 20.33 1.02
N PHE A 256 1.85 19.68 0.68
CA PHE A 256 1.15 18.67 1.47
C PHE A 256 0.86 17.46 0.58
N GLY A 257 0.31 16.38 1.16
CA GLY A 257 0.11 15.14 0.43
C GLY A 257 -0.72 15.28 -0.85
N ASP A 258 -1.75 16.12 -0.84
CA ASP A 258 -2.64 16.32 -2.00
C ASP A 258 -1.94 16.96 -3.20
N ASP A 259 -1.31 18.14 -3.00
CA ASP A 259 -0.61 18.84 -4.07
C ASP A 259 0.67 18.12 -4.49
N ALA A 260 1.35 17.44 -3.57
CA ALA A 260 2.50 16.61 -3.90
C ALA A 260 2.12 15.37 -4.71
N ALA A 261 0.97 14.75 -4.43
CA ALA A 261 0.41 13.65 -5.21
C ALA A 261 0.05 14.09 -6.64
N ALA A 262 -0.60 15.24 -6.78
CA ALA A 262 -0.89 15.83 -8.08
C ALA A 262 0.42 16.15 -8.85
N ALA A 263 1.41 16.74 -8.16
CA ALA A 263 2.74 17.03 -8.71
C ALA A 263 3.56 15.80 -9.09
N ALA A 264 3.19 14.62 -8.57
CA ALA A 264 3.79 13.33 -8.93
C ALA A 264 3.16 12.72 -10.18
N GLY A 265 2.07 13.30 -10.70
CA GLY A 265 1.40 12.87 -11.92
C GLY A 265 0.13 12.04 -11.72
N LEU A 266 -0.34 11.86 -10.48
CA LEU A 266 -1.55 11.06 -10.23
C LEU A 266 -2.80 11.65 -10.90
N SER A 267 -3.00 12.96 -10.80
CA SER A 267 -4.14 13.63 -11.44
C SER A 267 -4.06 13.62 -12.96
N ALA A 268 -2.86 13.78 -13.53
CA ALA A 268 -2.62 13.68 -14.97
C ALA A 268 -2.93 12.27 -15.49
N LEU A 269 -2.48 11.23 -14.79
CA LEU A 269 -2.79 9.84 -15.16
C LEU A 269 -4.29 9.59 -15.14
N LEU A 270 -4.99 10.04 -14.09
CA LEU A 270 -6.45 9.86 -14.04
C LEU A 270 -7.15 10.59 -15.18
N HIS A 271 -6.68 11.79 -15.54
CA HIS A 271 -7.22 12.51 -16.68
C HIS A 271 -6.97 11.77 -18.00
N GLU A 272 -5.78 11.22 -18.22
CA GLU A 272 -5.46 10.39 -19.40
C GLU A 272 -6.37 9.16 -19.50
N GLN A 273 -6.74 8.57 -18.37
CA GLN A 273 -7.55 7.34 -18.32
C GLN A 273 -9.06 7.59 -18.37
N SER A 274 -9.56 8.63 -17.69
CA SER A 274 -10.99 8.87 -17.52
C SER A 274 -11.52 10.07 -18.31
N GLY A 275 -10.64 10.91 -18.87
CA GLY A 275 -11.00 12.19 -19.49
C GLY A 275 -11.36 13.29 -18.47
N GLU A 276 -11.27 13.02 -17.17
CA GLU A 276 -11.71 13.91 -16.09
C GLU A 276 -10.62 14.11 -15.04
N TRP A 277 -10.57 15.32 -14.48
CA TRP A 277 -9.57 15.69 -13.47
C TRP A 277 -10.00 15.28 -12.07
N HIS A 278 -9.13 14.52 -11.41
CA HIS A 278 -9.44 13.88 -10.14
C HIS A 278 -8.32 14.01 -9.12
N MET A 279 -8.69 14.25 -7.87
CA MET A 279 -7.82 14.04 -6.71
C MET A 279 -7.84 12.56 -6.31
N VAL A 280 -6.70 12.06 -5.78
CA VAL A 280 -6.52 10.65 -5.44
C VAL A 280 -6.41 10.47 -3.94
N GLY A 281 -7.42 9.80 -3.36
CA GLY A 281 -7.46 9.52 -1.93
C GLY A 281 -7.45 10.79 -1.07
N ASP A 282 -7.26 10.60 0.23
CA ASP A 282 -7.02 11.70 1.17
C ASP A 282 -5.52 11.87 1.37
N ALA A 283 -4.94 12.94 0.80
CA ALA A 283 -3.52 13.28 0.89
C ALA A 283 -2.59 12.08 0.68
N ILE A 284 -2.86 11.22 -0.32
CA ILE A 284 -2.28 9.87 -0.47
C ILE A 284 -0.74 9.82 -0.40
N ALA A 285 -0.05 10.89 -0.80
CA ALA A 285 1.41 10.96 -0.73
C ALA A 285 1.95 10.93 0.72
N ASP A 286 1.17 11.40 1.70
CA ASP A 286 1.54 11.38 3.13
C ASP A 286 1.67 9.95 3.69
N PRO A 287 0.63 9.09 3.66
CA PRO A 287 0.75 7.74 4.20
C PRO A 287 1.77 6.89 3.43
N LEU A 288 1.85 7.04 2.10
CA LEU A 288 2.87 6.35 1.30
C LEU A 288 4.28 6.71 1.79
N THR A 289 4.56 8.01 1.93
CA THR A 289 5.89 8.47 2.37
C THR A 289 6.17 8.08 3.82
N GLY A 290 5.18 8.14 4.71
CA GLY A 290 5.35 7.73 6.10
C GLY A 290 5.72 6.25 6.25
N ILE A 291 5.10 5.36 5.46
CA ILE A 291 5.43 3.93 5.44
C ILE A 291 6.87 3.71 4.92
N HIS A 292 7.20 4.30 3.77
CA HIS A 292 8.53 4.14 3.17
C HIS A 292 9.65 4.78 4.02
N ALA A 293 9.37 5.89 4.68
CA ALA A 293 10.29 6.52 5.63
C ALA A 293 10.56 5.61 6.85
N ALA A 294 9.54 4.92 7.39
CA ALA A 294 9.73 3.99 8.50
C ALA A 294 10.60 2.79 8.10
N LEU A 295 10.38 2.26 6.90
CA LEU A 295 11.20 1.17 6.34
C LEU A 295 12.65 1.62 6.17
N ALA A 296 12.87 2.77 5.53
CA ALA A 296 14.20 3.35 5.34
C ALA A 296 14.93 3.60 6.68
N ALA A 297 14.21 4.14 7.67
CA ALA A 297 14.74 4.37 9.01
C ALA A 297 15.17 3.06 9.68
N ARG A 298 14.32 2.03 9.61
CA ARG A 298 14.59 0.72 10.22
C ARG A 298 15.76 0.02 9.54
N GLU A 299 15.80 0.02 8.21
CA GLU A 299 16.88 -0.60 7.43
C GLU A 299 18.22 0.11 7.68
N SER A 300 18.23 1.45 7.67
CA SER A 300 19.40 2.25 8.03
C SER A 300 19.90 1.87 9.43
N PHE A 301 19.01 1.87 10.42
CA PHE A 301 19.34 1.51 11.79
C PHE A 301 19.90 0.08 11.91
N GLN A 302 19.31 -0.89 11.20
CA GLN A 302 19.79 -2.28 11.16
C GLN A 302 21.18 -2.42 10.53
N ARG A 303 21.51 -1.59 9.54
CA ARG A 303 22.86 -1.51 8.94
C ARG A 303 23.87 -0.74 9.80
N GLY A 304 23.46 -0.23 10.97
CA GLY A 304 24.32 0.51 11.89
C GLY A 304 24.18 2.03 11.81
N GLY A 305 23.25 2.56 11.02
CA GLY A 305 22.95 4.00 10.90
C GLY A 305 24.11 4.83 10.34
N GLY A 306 24.19 6.11 10.72
CA GLY A 306 25.25 7.01 10.29
C GLY A 306 24.96 7.65 8.93
N GLU A 307 23.70 7.99 8.66
CA GLU A 307 23.30 8.60 7.39
C GLU A 307 22.08 9.50 7.54
N LEU A 308 22.03 10.53 6.69
CA LEU A 308 20.85 11.35 6.46
C LEU A 308 20.19 10.88 5.16
N LEU A 309 18.96 10.38 5.27
CA LEU A 309 18.13 9.96 4.15
C LEU A 309 16.99 10.96 3.94
N ALA A 310 16.90 11.51 2.74
CA ALA A 310 15.79 12.36 2.34
C ALA A 310 14.77 11.57 1.53
N LEU A 311 13.50 11.78 1.84
CA LEU A 311 12.35 11.35 1.05
C LEU A 311 11.50 12.57 0.71
N SER A 312 10.76 12.50 -0.39
CA SER A 312 9.74 13.50 -0.68
C SER A 312 8.39 12.88 -1.00
N LEU A 313 7.32 13.57 -0.59
CA LEU A 313 5.94 13.18 -0.87
C LEU A 313 5.74 12.93 -2.38
N ARG A 314 6.20 13.88 -3.19
CA ARG A 314 6.19 13.79 -4.66
C ARG A 314 7.06 12.64 -5.17
N GLY A 315 8.27 12.47 -4.63
CA GLY A 315 9.22 11.45 -5.08
C GLY A 315 8.73 10.04 -4.81
N VAL A 316 8.28 9.75 -3.59
CA VAL A 316 7.74 8.43 -3.22
C VAL A 316 6.51 8.12 -4.08
N THR A 317 5.58 9.07 -4.21
CA THR A 317 4.38 8.88 -5.02
C THR A 317 4.72 8.64 -6.48
N GLY A 318 5.63 9.44 -7.06
CA GLY A 318 6.07 9.28 -8.45
C GLY A 318 6.78 7.96 -8.70
N TYR A 319 7.64 7.52 -7.77
CA TYR A 319 8.28 6.21 -7.86
C TYR A 319 7.25 5.08 -7.89
N LEU A 320 6.27 5.10 -6.98
CA LEU A 320 5.23 4.08 -6.90
C LEU A 320 4.28 4.11 -8.11
N LEU A 321 3.94 5.30 -8.59
CA LEU A 321 3.18 5.48 -9.82
C LEU A 321 3.90 4.81 -11.00
N HIS A 322 5.18 5.09 -11.21
CA HIS A 322 5.96 4.48 -12.29
C HIS A 322 6.16 2.98 -12.11
N GLN A 323 6.34 2.51 -10.87
CA GLN A 323 6.33 1.07 -10.59
C GLN A 323 5.00 0.43 -10.99
N ALA A 324 3.87 1.08 -10.69
CA ALA A 324 2.55 0.59 -11.09
C ALA A 324 2.33 0.64 -12.61
N LEU A 325 2.84 1.66 -13.31
CA LEU A 325 2.75 1.78 -14.76
C LEU A 325 3.64 0.77 -15.50
N ASN A 326 4.85 0.54 -14.98
CA ASN A 326 5.82 -0.41 -15.52
C ASN A 326 5.50 -1.86 -15.14
N GLN A 327 4.74 -2.07 -14.08
CA GLN A 327 4.09 -3.36 -13.85
C GLN A 327 3.06 -3.56 -14.97
N ASP A 328 3.44 -4.27 -16.03
CA ASP A 328 2.56 -4.62 -17.13
C ASP A 328 1.56 -5.72 -16.74
N ARG A 329 0.89 -5.52 -15.60
CA ARG A 329 -0.04 -6.46 -15.00
C ARG A 329 -1.45 -6.06 -15.40
N ALA A 330 -2.09 -6.93 -16.16
CA ALA A 330 -3.54 -6.95 -16.18
C ALA A 330 -4.02 -7.25 -14.76
N ALA A 331 -4.86 -6.39 -14.19
CA ALA A 331 -5.43 -6.61 -12.87
C ALA A 331 -6.94 -6.79 -12.99
N LEU A 332 -7.45 -7.77 -12.26
CA LEU A 332 -8.87 -8.06 -12.16
C LEU A 332 -9.37 -7.52 -10.82
N MET A 333 -10.21 -6.49 -10.86
CA MET A 333 -10.74 -5.84 -9.66
C MET A 333 -12.05 -6.48 -9.25
N ALA A 334 -12.06 -7.15 -8.10
CA ALA A 334 -13.27 -7.63 -7.47
C ALA A 334 -13.78 -6.59 -6.45
N GLY A 335 -15.10 -6.43 -6.35
CA GLY A 335 -15.70 -5.39 -5.50
C GLY A 335 -17.19 -5.59 -5.33
N SER A 336 -17.92 -4.58 -4.89
CA SER A 336 -19.39 -4.65 -4.84
C SER A 336 -20.00 -4.74 -6.25
N PRO A 337 -21.31 -5.03 -6.37
CA PRO A 337 -22.03 -4.90 -7.64
C PRO A 337 -21.99 -3.47 -8.20
N SER A 338 -21.72 -2.45 -7.38
CA SER A 338 -21.60 -1.06 -7.82
C SER A 338 -20.19 -0.68 -8.32
N LEU A 339 -19.24 -1.61 -8.33
CA LEU A 339 -17.92 -1.36 -8.90
C LEU A 339 -18.11 -1.01 -10.39
N PRO A 340 -17.61 0.15 -10.86
CA PRO A 340 -17.79 0.56 -12.24
C PRO A 340 -17.18 -0.49 -13.17
N LEU A 341 -17.90 -0.82 -14.25
CA LEU A 341 -17.38 -1.69 -15.29
C LEU A 341 -16.16 -0.98 -15.90
N ALA A 342 -14.97 -1.48 -15.61
CA ALA A 342 -13.72 -0.81 -15.95
C ALA A 342 -13.61 -0.55 -17.47
N CYS A 343 -13.33 0.69 -17.84
CA CYS A 343 -13.06 1.15 -19.20
C CYS A 343 -11.55 1.31 -19.45
N HIS A 344 -10.72 0.45 -18.86
CA HIS A 344 -9.26 0.56 -18.95
C HIS A 344 -8.65 -0.70 -19.60
N PRO A 345 -7.70 -0.58 -20.54
CA PRO A 345 -7.16 -1.72 -21.31
C PRO A 345 -6.44 -2.79 -20.46
N LYS A 346 -6.06 -2.46 -19.22
CA LYS A 346 -5.38 -3.39 -18.30
C LYS A 346 -6.13 -3.64 -16.98
N LEU A 347 -7.27 -2.98 -16.73
CA LEU A 347 -8.07 -3.24 -15.54
C LEU A 347 -9.38 -3.87 -15.97
N PHE A 348 -9.62 -5.08 -15.47
CA PHE A 348 -10.79 -5.86 -15.80
C PHE A 348 -11.69 -5.95 -14.58
N THR A 349 -12.99 -5.82 -14.78
CA THR A 349 -13.95 -6.03 -13.69
C THR A 349 -14.02 -7.52 -13.39
N GLY A 350 -13.72 -7.87 -12.13
CA GLY A 350 -13.81 -9.20 -11.59
C GLY A 350 -15.17 -9.55 -11.02
N PRO A 351 -15.27 -10.69 -10.30
CA PRO A 351 -16.52 -11.04 -9.64
C PRO A 351 -16.91 -9.99 -8.60
N THR A 352 -18.16 -10.02 -8.18
CA THR A 352 -18.56 -9.41 -6.93
C THR A 352 -17.90 -10.16 -5.77
N LYS A 353 -17.20 -9.42 -4.91
CA LYS A 353 -16.49 -10.00 -3.76
C LYS A 353 -17.36 -9.93 -2.52
N VAL A 354 -17.53 -11.05 -1.84
CA VAL A 354 -18.21 -11.12 -0.54
C VAL A 354 -17.24 -11.64 0.51
N HIS A 355 -17.14 -10.92 1.62
CA HIS A 355 -16.42 -11.36 2.81
C HIS A 355 -17.44 -11.55 3.92
N LEU A 356 -17.59 -12.80 4.36
CA LEU A 356 -18.45 -13.15 5.47
C LEU A 356 -17.61 -13.17 6.76
N HIS A 357 -18.30 -13.02 7.89
CA HIS A 357 -17.72 -13.14 9.21
C HIS A 357 -18.68 -13.94 10.07
N ASP A 358 -18.31 -15.14 10.49
CA ASP A 358 -19.17 -16.02 11.31
C ASP A 358 -19.85 -15.35 12.49
N THR A 359 -19.15 -14.45 13.18
CA THR A 359 -19.70 -13.76 14.36
C THR A 359 -20.72 -12.67 14.02
N GLN A 360 -20.83 -12.30 12.74
CA GLN A 360 -21.60 -11.18 12.22
C GLN A 360 -22.11 -11.49 10.80
N LEU A 361 -22.75 -12.64 10.62
CA LEU A 361 -23.39 -12.97 9.35
C LEU A 361 -24.49 -11.96 9.03
N PRO A 362 -24.63 -11.54 7.76
CA PRO A 362 -25.76 -10.73 7.32
C PRO A 362 -27.04 -11.57 7.29
N GLU A 363 -28.19 -10.91 7.10
CA GLU A 363 -29.43 -11.61 6.74
C GLU A 363 -29.24 -12.37 5.42
N LEU A 364 -29.77 -13.59 5.31
CA LEU A 364 -29.59 -14.45 4.13
C LEU A 364 -30.16 -13.79 2.87
N GLU A 365 -31.32 -13.16 3.00
CA GLU A 365 -32.02 -12.45 1.93
C GLU A 365 -31.17 -11.31 1.35
N TRP A 366 -30.34 -10.69 2.19
CA TRP A 366 -29.41 -9.65 1.71
C TRP A 366 -28.34 -10.24 0.79
N LEU A 367 -27.79 -11.41 1.14
CA LEU A 367 -26.77 -12.06 0.33
C LEU A 367 -27.36 -12.58 -0.98
N VAL A 368 -28.54 -13.19 -0.94
CA VAL A 368 -29.31 -13.62 -2.12
C VAL A 368 -29.56 -12.44 -3.06
N ALA A 369 -30.06 -11.32 -2.53
CA ALA A 369 -30.31 -10.12 -3.34
C ALA A 369 -29.01 -9.48 -3.88
N LEU A 370 -27.88 -9.61 -3.18
CA LEU A 370 -26.58 -9.19 -3.70
C LEU A 370 -26.11 -10.09 -4.85
N MET A 371 -26.26 -11.41 -4.73
CA MET A 371 -25.90 -12.37 -5.77
C MET A 371 -26.75 -12.13 -7.03
N GLN A 372 -28.06 -12.04 -6.89
CA GLN A 372 -28.99 -11.76 -7.99
C GLN A 372 -28.63 -10.46 -8.71
N ARG A 373 -28.39 -9.36 -7.98
CA ARG A 373 -27.94 -8.09 -8.60
C ARG A 373 -26.61 -8.20 -9.33
N SER A 374 -25.68 -9.02 -8.83
CA SER A 374 -24.42 -9.29 -9.52
C SER A 374 -24.66 -10.08 -10.81
N HIS A 375 -25.53 -11.09 -10.77
CA HIS A 375 -25.87 -11.93 -11.92
C HIS A 375 -26.65 -11.19 -12.99
N GLU A 376 -27.54 -10.26 -12.62
CA GLU A 376 -28.22 -9.33 -13.54
C GLU A 376 -27.23 -8.49 -14.37
N GLN A 377 -26.05 -8.22 -13.81
CA GLN A 377 -24.94 -7.53 -14.48
C GLN A 377 -23.99 -8.49 -15.21
N ASN A 378 -24.33 -9.79 -15.29
CA ASN A 378 -23.48 -10.86 -15.80
C ASN A 378 -22.11 -10.93 -15.10
N ARG A 379 -22.08 -10.63 -13.78
CA ARG A 379 -20.88 -10.71 -12.94
C ARG A 379 -21.00 -11.86 -11.96
N ALA A 380 -20.05 -12.78 -12.02
CA ALA A 380 -19.91 -13.86 -11.05
C ALA A 380 -19.71 -13.34 -9.61
N VAL A 381 -19.90 -14.18 -8.61
CA VAL A 381 -19.73 -13.90 -7.19
C VAL A 381 -18.63 -14.79 -6.62
N ALA A 382 -17.69 -14.19 -5.91
CA ALA A 382 -16.64 -14.90 -5.18
C ALA A 382 -16.79 -14.64 -3.69
N VAL A 383 -17.02 -15.70 -2.92
CA VAL A 383 -17.27 -15.61 -1.49
C VAL A 383 -16.09 -16.18 -0.72
N HIS A 384 -15.52 -15.39 0.18
CA HIS A 384 -14.50 -15.83 1.11
C HIS A 384 -15.14 -16.71 2.19
N CYS A 385 -14.74 -17.98 2.29
CA CYS A 385 -15.24 -18.93 3.28
C CYS A 385 -14.09 -19.67 3.99
N VAL A 386 -13.79 -19.26 5.23
CA VAL A 386 -12.75 -19.86 6.07
C VAL A 386 -13.30 -20.78 7.15
N THR A 387 -14.62 -20.87 7.31
CA THR A 387 -15.26 -21.78 8.27
C THR A 387 -16.37 -22.61 7.62
N GLU A 388 -16.82 -23.64 8.33
CA GLU A 388 -17.97 -24.45 7.89
C GLU A 388 -19.28 -23.63 7.92
N VAL A 389 -19.46 -22.75 8.91
CA VAL A 389 -20.66 -21.90 9.03
C VAL A 389 -20.78 -20.96 7.84
N GLU A 390 -19.69 -20.26 7.49
CA GLU A 390 -19.60 -19.45 6.28
C GLU A 390 -19.92 -20.23 5.01
N LEU A 391 -19.43 -21.47 4.90
CA LEU A 391 -19.66 -22.32 3.74
C LEU A 391 -21.13 -22.75 3.63
N VAL A 392 -21.74 -23.23 4.72
CA VAL A 392 -23.17 -23.60 4.76
C VAL A 392 -24.05 -22.41 4.39
N PHE A 393 -23.78 -21.23 4.98
CA PHE A 393 -24.52 -20.01 4.69
C PHE A 393 -24.39 -19.61 3.21
N THR A 394 -23.19 -19.72 2.65
CA THR A 394 -22.91 -19.39 1.25
C THR A 394 -23.61 -20.33 0.28
N LEU A 395 -23.55 -21.64 0.53
CA LEU A 395 -24.20 -22.65 -0.33
C LEU A 395 -25.73 -22.50 -0.29
N SER A 396 -26.29 -22.17 0.87
CA SER A 396 -27.72 -21.86 1.01
C SER A 396 -28.12 -20.64 0.16
N ALA A 397 -27.30 -19.58 0.19
CA ALA A 397 -27.55 -18.38 -0.61
C ALA A 397 -27.46 -18.64 -2.12
N PHE A 398 -26.49 -19.44 -2.59
CA PHE A 398 -26.40 -19.83 -4.00
C PHE A 398 -27.56 -20.75 -4.43
N ALA A 399 -27.99 -21.67 -3.57
CA ALA A 399 -29.13 -22.53 -3.85
C ALA A 399 -30.42 -21.72 -4.06
N GLU A 400 -30.60 -20.61 -3.34
CA GLU A 400 -31.76 -19.72 -3.49
C GLU A 400 -31.60 -18.70 -4.63
N ALA A 401 -30.42 -18.07 -4.76
CA ALA A 401 -30.15 -17.05 -5.77
C ALA A 401 -30.03 -17.64 -7.20
N GLY A 402 -29.66 -18.91 -7.30
CA GLY A 402 -29.14 -19.50 -8.53
C GLY A 402 -27.64 -19.23 -8.71
N THR A 403 -27.06 -19.80 -9.77
CA THR A 403 -25.62 -19.76 -10.03
C THR A 403 -25.31 -19.28 -11.45
N LEU A 404 -24.20 -18.56 -11.59
CA LEU A 404 -23.62 -18.10 -12.85
C LEU A 404 -22.22 -18.73 -13.05
N PRO A 405 -21.81 -19.10 -14.28
CA PRO A 405 -20.46 -19.56 -14.54
C PRO A 405 -19.40 -18.58 -14.03
N GLY A 406 -18.53 -19.06 -13.14
CA GLY A 406 -17.51 -18.24 -12.46
C GLY A 406 -17.80 -17.95 -10.99
N ASP A 407 -19.01 -18.26 -10.53
CA ASP A 407 -19.35 -18.26 -9.11
C ASP A 407 -18.47 -19.26 -8.38
N ARG A 408 -17.95 -18.85 -7.22
CA ARG A 408 -16.91 -19.61 -6.55
C ARG A 408 -16.81 -19.38 -5.05
N ILE A 409 -16.34 -20.43 -4.40
CA ILE A 409 -15.91 -20.42 -3.01
C ILE A 409 -14.40 -20.18 -2.98
N GLU A 410 -13.98 -19.17 -2.24
CA GLU A 410 -12.58 -18.93 -1.95
C GLU A 410 -12.22 -19.42 -0.56
N HIS A 411 -10.99 -19.90 -0.45
CA HIS A 411 -10.47 -20.68 0.66
C HIS A 411 -11.05 -22.08 0.78
N ALA A 412 -12.36 -22.19 1.00
CA ALA A 412 -13.01 -23.45 1.36
C ALA A 412 -12.18 -24.17 2.44
N SER A 413 -11.82 -23.43 3.50
CA SER A 413 -10.80 -23.89 4.45
C SER A 413 -11.21 -25.16 5.18
N LEU A 414 -12.50 -25.35 5.42
CA LEU A 414 -13.08 -26.55 6.00
C LEU A 414 -14.26 -26.99 5.14
N THR A 415 -14.22 -28.19 4.57
CA THR A 415 -15.27 -28.70 3.69
C THR A 415 -15.60 -30.16 4.03
N PRO A 416 -16.60 -30.40 4.90
CA PRO A 416 -17.16 -31.72 5.13
C PRO A 416 -17.70 -32.36 3.84
N GLU A 417 -17.82 -33.69 3.84
CA GLU A 417 -18.25 -34.45 2.64
C GLU A 417 -19.63 -34.02 2.13
N SER A 418 -20.56 -33.70 3.03
CA SER A 418 -21.91 -33.23 2.67
C SER A 418 -21.89 -31.89 1.92
N LEU A 419 -20.95 -31.00 2.25
CA LEU A 419 -20.84 -29.70 1.58
C LEU A 419 -20.06 -29.80 0.27
N LEU A 420 -19.15 -30.76 0.15
CA LEU A 420 -18.46 -31.08 -1.10
C LEU A 420 -19.46 -31.45 -2.20
N GLU A 421 -20.47 -32.26 -1.87
CA GLU A 421 -21.53 -32.66 -2.80
C GLU A 421 -22.36 -31.46 -3.27
N GLN A 422 -22.75 -30.59 -2.34
CA GLN A 422 -23.50 -29.38 -2.67
C GLN A 422 -22.72 -28.42 -3.58
N ILE A 423 -21.41 -28.27 -3.37
CA ILE A 423 -20.55 -27.46 -4.27
C ILE A 423 -20.60 -28.01 -5.69
N ALA A 424 -20.52 -29.33 -5.86
CA ALA A 424 -20.59 -29.98 -7.18
C ALA A 424 -21.97 -29.80 -7.83
N GLU A 425 -23.05 -30.02 -7.07
CA GLU A 425 -24.43 -29.87 -7.56
C GLU A 425 -24.73 -28.44 -8.03
N LEU A 426 -24.22 -27.44 -7.32
CA LEU A 426 -24.36 -26.03 -7.67
C LEU A 426 -23.39 -25.59 -8.79
N GLY A 427 -22.46 -26.45 -9.23
CA GLY A 427 -21.50 -26.13 -10.28
C GLY A 427 -20.52 -25.00 -9.94
N LEU A 428 -20.25 -24.80 -8.64
CA LEU A 428 -19.38 -23.73 -8.14
C LEU A 428 -17.89 -24.10 -8.32
N TRP A 429 -17.04 -23.09 -8.52
CA TRP A 429 -15.58 -23.31 -8.51
C TRP A 429 -15.02 -23.17 -7.09
N VAL A 430 -13.82 -23.71 -6.87
CA VAL A 430 -13.08 -23.55 -5.61
C VAL A 430 -11.70 -22.96 -5.88
N VAL A 431 -11.32 -21.95 -5.10
CA VAL A 431 -9.95 -21.42 -5.06
C VAL A 431 -9.40 -21.53 -3.66
N THR A 432 -8.52 -22.50 -3.40
CA THR A 432 -8.02 -22.83 -2.06
C THR A 432 -6.56 -22.42 -1.82
N GLN A 433 -6.05 -22.57 -0.59
CA GLN A 433 -4.71 -22.15 -0.15
C GLN A 433 -4.00 -23.30 0.57
N PRO A 434 -3.49 -24.29 -0.18
CA PRO A 434 -2.93 -25.50 0.40
C PRO A 434 -1.70 -25.25 1.28
N HIS A 435 -0.99 -24.13 1.10
CA HIS A 435 0.17 -23.74 1.92
C HIS A 435 -0.18 -23.44 3.38
N PHE A 436 -1.45 -23.18 3.73
CA PHE A 436 -1.83 -23.02 5.13
C PHE A 436 -1.75 -24.32 5.93
N ILE A 437 -1.75 -25.49 5.28
CA ILE A 437 -1.42 -26.76 5.93
C ILE A 437 0.00 -26.71 6.51
N HIS A 438 0.98 -26.23 5.73
CA HIS A 438 2.34 -26.06 6.24
C HIS A 438 2.44 -24.91 7.26
N GLN A 439 1.92 -23.73 6.92
CA GLN A 439 2.15 -22.51 7.70
C GLN A 439 1.35 -22.43 9.00
N ARG A 440 0.17 -23.05 9.03
CA ARG A 440 -0.80 -22.96 10.15
C ARG A 440 -1.26 -24.33 10.65
N GLY A 441 -0.84 -25.42 10.01
CA GLY A 441 -1.30 -26.77 10.35
C GLY A 441 -1.03 -27.19 11.79
N ASP A 442 0.10 -26.78 12.39
CA ASP A 442 0.38 -27.10 13.79
C ASP A 442 -0.63 -26.44 14.75
N ALA A 443 -1.11 -25.24 14.42
CA ALA A 443 -2.20 -24.60 15.15
C ALA A 443 -3.53 -25.31 14.90
N TYR A 444 -3.83 -25.69 13.66
CA TYR A 444 -5.04 -26.46 13.35
C TYR A 444 -5.10 -27.80 14.08
N LEU A 445 -3.96 -28.51 14.19
CA LEU A 445 -3.90 -29.76 14.95
C LEU A 445 -4.21 -29.57 16.44
N ALA A 446 -3.91 -28.40 17.01
CA ALA A 446 -4.19 -28.07 18.40
C ALA A 446 -5.62 -27.56 18.62
N ASP A 447 -6.13 -26.75 17.69
CA ASP A 447 -7.33 -25.94 17.90
C ASP A 447 -8.59 -26.52 17.24
N ILE A 448 -8.45 -27.36 16.20
CA ILE A 448 -9.57 -27.92 15.44
C ILE A 448 -9.82 -29.38 15.87
N PRO A 449 -11.09 -29.82 16.03
CA PRO A 449 -11.41 -31.20 16.36
C PRO A 449 -10.81 -32.22 15.38
N LEU A 450 -10.30 -33.34 15.90
CA LEU A 450 -9.61 -34.38 15.10
C LEU A 450 -10.43 -34.88 13.90
N GLN A 451 -11.75 -34.98 14.06
CA GLN A 451 -12.68 -35.43 13.01
C GLN A 451 -12.77 -34.46 11.82
N GLU A 452 -12.44 -33.19 12.03
CA GLU A 452 -12.48 -32.14 11.00
C GLU A 452 -11.15 -32.02 10.23
N HIS A 453 -10.06 -32.59 10.76
CA HIS A 453 -8.73 -32.52 10.13
C HIS A 453 -8.72 -33.03 8.67
N PRO A 454 -9.41 -34.12 8.30
CA PRO A 454 -9.47 -34.57 6.90
C PRO A 454 -10.15 -33.56 5.95
N HIS A 455 -10.91 -32.60 6.47
CA HIS A 455 -11.70 -31.64 5.70
C HIS A 455 -10.98 -30.31 5.48
N LEU A 456 -9.79 -30.13 6.08
CA LEU A 456 -9.04 -28.89 6.00
C LEU A 456 -8.33 -28.71 4.65
N TYR A 457 -8.61 -27.61 3.97
CA TYR A 457 -8.02 -27.21 2.68
C TYR A 457 -7.97 -28.38 1.69
N ARG A 458 -9.11 -29.02 1.42
CA ARG A 458 -9.20 -30.16 0.49
C ARG A 458 -8.64 -29.78 -0.89
N CYS A 459 -8.16 -30.78 -1.62
CA CYS A 459 -7.59 -30.61 -2.95
C CYS A 459 -8.03 -31.77 -3.86
N ARG A 460 -7.53 -32.98 -3.60
CA ARG A 460 -7.82 -34.16 -4.43
C ARG A 460 -9.32 -34.44 -4.56
N SER A 461 -10.06 -34.34 -3.46
CA SER A 461 -11.49 -34.65 -3.47
C SER A 461 -12.31 -33.68 -4.33
N PHE A 462 -11.89 -32.42 -4.46
CA PHE A 462 -12.52 -31.48 -5.40
C PHE A 462 -12.31 -31.94 -6.85
N ILE A 463 -11.09 -32.33 -7.21
CA ILE A 463 -10.77 -32.81 -8.57
C ILE A 463 -11.53 -34.10 -8.89
N GLU A 464 -11.58 -35.05 -7.96
CA GLU A 464 -12.26 -36.35 -8.15
C GLU A 464 -13.78 -36.23 -8.30
N ARG A 465 -14.37 -35.10 -7.88
CA ARG A 465 -15.79 -34.77 -8.05
C ARG A 465 -16.05 -33.79 -9.21
N ASP A 466 -15.07 -33.59 -10.09
CA ASP A 466 -15.13 -32.64 -11.22
C ASP A 466 -15.43 -31.18 -10.81
N ILE A 467 -15.13 -30.80 -9.57
CA ILE A 467 -15.25 -29.42 -9.09
C ILE A 467 -14.05 -28.62 -9.62
N PRO A 468 -14.26 -27.53 -10.38
CA PRO A 468 -13.16 -26.71 -10.89
C PRO A 468 -12.31 -26.14 -9.76
N LEU A 469 -11.04 -26.55 -9.69
CA LEU A 469 -10.12 -26.20 -8.61
C LEU A 469 -8.95 -25.34 -9.11
N ALA A 470 -8.67 -24.25 -8.41
CA ALA A 470 -7.44 -23.48 -8.51
C ALA A 470 -6.86 -23.20 -7.12
N ALA A 471 -5.66 -22.61 -7.06
CA ALA A 471 -5.09 -22.17 -5.79
C ALA A 471 -4.60 -20.72 -5.81
N GLY A 472 -4.61 -20.11 -4.63
CA GLY A 472 -3.99 -18.82 -4.37
C GLY A 472 -2.88 -18.92 -3.33
N THR A 473 -1.98 -17.94 -3.33
CA THR A 473 -0.97 -17.77 -2.27
C THR A 473 -1.47 -16.89 -1.11
N ASP A 474 -2.57 -16.17 -1.31
CA ASP A 474 -3.17 -15.26 -0.33
C ASP A 474 -2.17 -14.24 0.25
N ALA A 475 -1.17 -13.84 -0.56
CA ALA A 475 -0.21 -12.83 -0.17
C ALA A 475 -0.90 -11.47 0.03
N PRO A 476 -0.55 -10.70 1.09
CA PRO A 476 0.57 -10.92 2.01
C PRO A 476 0.23 -11.73 3.29
N PHE A 477 -0.97 -12.29 3.42
CA PHE A 477 -1.37 -13.07 4.60
C PHE A 477 -0.76 -14.48 4.62
N GLY A 478 -0.59 -15.07 3.42
CA GLY A 478 0.25 -16.23 3.17
C GLY A 478 1.59 -15.83 2.53
N GLN A 479 2.50 -16.80 2.41
CA GLN A 479 3.75 -16.59 1.67
C GLN A 479 3.49 -16.37 0.17
N ALA A 480 4.18 -15.39 -0.41
CA ALA A 480 3.98 -15.01 -1.82
C ALA A 480 4.39 -16.07 -2.85
N SER A 481 5.20 -17.05 -2.47
CA SER A 481 5.73 -18.05 -3.40
C SER A 481 4.71 -19.16 -3.70
N PRO A 482 4.25 -19.32 -4.97
CA PRO A 482 3.34 -20.40 -5.35
C PRO A 482 4.00 -21.79 -5.21
N TRP A 483 5.33 -21.87 -5.24
CA TRP A 483 6.09 -23.10 -5.05
C TRP A 483 5.80 -23.78 -3.71
N HIS A 484 5.71 -22.99 -2.63
CA HIS A 484 5.35 -23.53 -1.31
C HIS A 484 3.90 -24.01 -1.25
N ALA A 485 2.99 -23.38 -1.99
CA ALA A 485 1.61 -23.85 -2.11
C ALA A 485 1.53 -25.18 -2.88
N MET A 486 2.24 -25.31 -3.99
CA MET A 486 2.33 -26.56 -4.74
C MET A 486 2.96 -27.69 -3.91
N ALA A 487 4.06 -27.42 -3.20
CA ALA A 487 4.68 -28.40 -2.32
C ALA A 487 3.75 -28.84 -1.19
N SER A 488 3.06 -27.90 -0.53
CA SER A 488 2.12 -28.22 0.54
C SER A 488 0.92 -29.02 0.04
N ALA A 489 0.44 -28.76 -1.19
CA ALA A 489 -0.62 -29.54 -1.83
C ALA A 489 -0.20 -31.00 -2.10
N GLN A 490 1.08 -31.24 -2.38
CA GLN A 490 1.63 -32.59 -2.60
C GLN A 490 1.93 -33.30 -1.28
N GLN A 491 2.60 -32.61 -0.35
CA GLN A 491 3.15 -33.23 0.86
C GLN A 491 2.13 -33.35 1.99
N ARG A 492 1.19 -32.40 2.10
CA ARG A 492 0.20 -32.34 3.19
C ARG A 492 0.83 -32.40 4.59
N ARG A 493 1.96 -31.72 4.77
CA ARG A 493 2.73 -31.66 6.03
C ARG A 493 2.67 -30.29 6.69
N THR A 494 2.56 -30.27 8.02
CA THR A 494 2.72 -29.07 8.85
C THR A 494 4.19 -28.68 8.99
N ALA A 495 4.49 -27.50 9.55
CA ALA A 495 5.86 -27.07 9.80
C ALA A 495 6.62 -27.99 10.78
N SER A 496 5.93 -28.62 11.74
CA SER A 496 6.53 -29.65 12.60
C SER A 496 6.69 -31.03 11.93
N GLY A 497 6.16 -31.20 10.71
CA GLY A 497 6.26 -32.43 9.92
C GLY A 497 5.08 -33.40 10.05
N ALA A 498 4.07 -33.08 10.86
CA ALA A 498 2.86 -33.88 11.02
C ALA A 498 2.05 -33.91 9.70
N LEU A 499 1.37 -35.02 9.42
CA LEU A 499 0.50 -35.16 8.23
C LEU A 499 -0.91 -34.68 8.53
N LEU A 500 -1.49 -33.90 7.61
CA LEU A 500 -2.85 -33.38 7.73
C LEU A 500 -3.64 -33.63 6.44
N GLY A 501 -4.59 -34.56 6.50
CA GLY A 501 -5.41 -34.98 5.36
C GLY A 501 -4.55 -35.56 4.21
N PRO A 502 -3.77 -36.63 4.44
CA PRO A 502 -2.89 -37.20 3.40
C PRO A 502 -3.64 -37.72 2.16
N GLY A 503 -4.94 -38.05 2.29
CA GLY A 503 -5.79 -38.41 1.15
C GLY A 503 -6.02 -37.26 0.16
N GLU A 504 -5.86 -36.01 0.59
CA GLU A 504 -6.02 -34.81 -0.23
C GLU A 504 -4.77 -34.45 -1.03
N ALA A 505 -3.69 -35.23 -0.93
CA ALA A 505 -2.44 -34.99 -1.63
C ALA A 505 -2.62 -35.04 -3.16
N LEU A 506 -2.06 -34.03 -3.84
CA LEU A 506 -2.05 -33.95 -5.30
C LEU A 506 -0.79 -34.56 -5.92
N THR A 507 -0.93 -35.03 -7.15
CA THR A 507 0.24 -35.36 -7.99
C THR A 507 0.98 -34.11 -8.44
N HIS A 508 2.21 -34.28 -8.91
CA HIS A 508 3.03 -33.18 -9.39
C HIS A 508 2.36 -32.36 -10.53
N PRO A 509 1.78 -32.98 -11.59
CA PRO A 509 1.05 -32.24 -12.63
C PRO A 509 -0.22 -31.53 -12.12
N GLN A 510 -0.97 -32.17 -11.23
CA GLN A 510 -2.17 -31.56 -10.63
C GLN A 510 -1.81 -30.31 -9.81
N SER A 511 -0.71 -30.37 -9.04
CA SER A 511 -0.27 -29.20 -8.26
C SER A 511 0.18 -28.03 -9.13
N LEU A 512 0.81 -28.29 -10.28
CA LEU A 512 1.17 -27.25 -11.25
C LEU A 512 -0.07 -26.59 -11.85
N ALA A 513 -1.06 -27.42 -12.22
CA ALA A 513 -2.29 -26.96 -12.86
C ALA A 513 -3.01 -25.87 -12.05
N LEU A 514 -2.91 -25.92 -10.71
CA LEU A 514 -3.51 -24.94 -9.79
C LEU A 514 -3.08 -23.48 -10.03
N PHE A 515 -1.91 -23.24 -10.64
CA PHE A 515 -1.30 -21.92 -10.81
C PHE A 515 -1.05 -21.51 -12.27
N THR A 516 -1.44 -22.35 -13.23
CA THR A 516 -1.19 -22.10 -14.67
C THR A 516 -2.42 -21.61 -15.44
N GLY A 517 -3.53 -21.34 -14.75
CA GLY A 517 -4.73 -20.78 -15.36
C GLY A 517 -4.69 -19.27 -15.53
N SER A 518 -5.66 -18.74 -16.26
CA SER A 518 -5.81 -17.29 -16.47
C SER A 518 -6.52 -16.62 -15.30
N LEU A 519 -6.45 -15.29 -15.20
CA LEU A 519 -7.22 -14.53 -14.21
C LEU A 519 -8.74 -14.75 -14.31
N SER A 520 -9.27 -15.03 -15.50
CA SER A 520 -10.72 -15.24 -15.73
C SER A 520 -11.14 -16.72 -15.58
N ARG A 521 -10.21 -17.66 -15.79
CA ARG A 521 -10.43 -19.11 -15.69
C ARG A 521 -9.24 -19.75 -14.98
N PRO A 522 -9.09 -19.53 -13.67
CA PRO A 522 -7.88 -19.93 -12.93
C PRO A 522 -7.72 -21.45 -12.82
N HIS A 523 -8.81 -22.21 -12.99
CA HIS A 523 -8.81 -23.68 -12.92
C HIS A 523 -8.44 -24.36 -14.25
N ILE A 524 -8.32 -23.61 -15.36
CA ILE A 524 -7.98 -24.16 -16.67
C ILE A 524 -6.54 -23.78 -17.02
N PRO A 525 -5.59 -24.72 -16.99
CA PRO A 525 -4.22 -24.47 -17.42
C PRO A 525 -4.17 -23.91 -18.85
N GLN A 526 -3.38 -22.87 -19.05
CA GLN A 526 -3.15 -22.32 -20.38
C GLN A 526 -2.18 -23.21 -21.16
N ALA A 527 -2.52 -23.51 -22.41
CA ALA A 527 -1.61 -24.16 -23.34
C ALA A 527 -0.74 -23.11 -24.04
N LEU A 528 0.55 -23.43 -24.21
CA LEU A 528 1.46 -22.61 -25.02
C LEU A 528 1.20 -22.87 -26.50
N ALA A 529 0.92 -21.81 -27.26
CA ALA A 529 0.71 -21.86 -28.70
C ALA A 529 1.33 -20.63 -29.38
N PRO A 530 1.82 -20.75 -30.63
CA PRO A 530 2.24 -19.58 -31.41
C PRO A 530 1.13 -18.53 -31.51
N GLY A 531 1.46 -17.28 -31.20
CA GLY A 531 0.50 -16.16 -31.15
C GLY A 531 -0.12 -15.91 -29.77
N ALA A 532 0.12 -16.78 -28.78
CA ALA A 532 -0.22 -16.52 -27.38
C ALA A 532 0.77 -15.54 -26.73
N VAL A 533 0.36 -14.91 -25.63
CA VAL A 533 1.23 -14.05 -24.81
C VAL A 533 2.36 -14.89 -24.21
N ALA A 534 3.61 -14.47 -24.41
CA ALA A 534 4.78 -15.19 -23.94
C ALA A 534 5.08 -14.90 -22.45
N ASP A 535 4.17 -15.32 -21.58
CA ASP A 535 4.35 -15.38 -20.13
C ASP A 535 4.93 -16.76 -19.76
N LEU A 536 6.25 -16.84 -19.63
CA LEU A 536 6.99 -18.11 -19.54
C LEU A 536 7.90 -18.12 -18.31
N CYS A 537 7.94 -19.25 -17.63
CA CYS A 537 8.94 -19.55 -16.60
C CYS A 537 9.76 -20.76 -17.06
N LEU A 538 11.00 -20.52 -17.46
CA LEU A 538 11.93 -21.56 -17.85
C LEU A 538 12.68 -22.06 -16.62
N LEU A 539 12.72 -23.37 -16.46
CA LEU A 539 13.40 -24.03 -15.37
C LEU A 539 14.75 -24.58 -15.85
N SER A 540 15.78 -24.53 -15.00
CA SER A 540 17.09 -25.12 -15.27
C SER A 540 17.10 -26.63 -15.11
N THR A 541 16.05 -27.22 -14.52
CA THR A 541 15.84 -28.66 -14.45
C THR A 541 14.48 -29.02 -15.04
N PRO A 542 14.35 -30.18 -15.71
CA PRO A 542 13.06 -30.67 -16.18
C PRO A 542 12.03 -30.80 -15.06
N TRP A 543 10.78 -30.38 -15.32
CA TRP A 543 9.67 -30.42 -14.36
C TRP A 543 9.50 -31.80 -13.69
N ALA A 544 9.63 -32.89 -14.45
CA ALA A 544 9.50 -34.26 -13.94
C ALA A 544 10.56 -34.68 -12.90
N GLN A 545 11.65 -33.92 -12.78
CA GLN A 545 12.76 -34.18 -11.86
C GLN A 545 12.75 -33.25 -10.64
N LEU A 546 11.81 -32.30 -10.58
CA LEU A 546 11.65 -31.44 -9.40
C LEU A 546 11.12 -32.26 -8.23
N THR A 547 11.90 -32.30 -7.15
CA THR A 547 11.49 -32.94 -5.90
C THR A 547 10.44 -32.11 -5.18
N SER A 548 9.71 -32.74 -4.25
CA SER A 548 8.68 -32.05 -3.45
C SER A 548 9.25 -30.97 -2.52
N ASP A 549 10.55 -30.95 -2.26
CA ASP A 549 11.24 -29.87 -1.55
C ASP A 549 11.43 -28.66 -2.48
N MET A 550 10.36 -27.86 -2.61
CA MET A 550 10.25 -26.72 -3.53
C MET A 550 10.74 -25.40 -2.90
N ALA A 551 11.65 -25.46 -1.92
CA ALA A 551 12.24 -24.28 -1.31
C ALA A 551 13.27 -23.63 -2.26
N ALA A 552 12.79 -23.10 -3.40
CA ALA A 552 13.51 -22.29 -4.39
C ALA A 552 14.94 -22.76 -4.72
N PRO A 553 15.11 -23.50 -5.83
CA PRO A 553 15.92 -22.90 -6.90
C PRO A 553 15.48 -23.39 -8.29
N GLN A 554 16.10 -22.86 -9.35
CA GLN A 554 16.07 -23.35 -10.75
C GLN A 554 15.17 -22.60 -11.73
N VAL A 555 14.61 -21.43 -11.42
CA VAL A 555 14.15 -20.56 -12.52
C VAL A 555 15.38 -20.03 -13.26
N ALA A 556 15.55 -20.42 -14.51
CA ALA A 556 16.64 -19.97 -15.37
C ALA A 556 16.30 -18.63 -16.04
N LEU A 557 15.03 -18.47 -16.43
CA LEU A 557 14.55 -17.32 -17.18
C LEU A 557 13.05 -17.14 -16.93
N THR A 558 12.62 -15.92 -16.68
CA THR A 558 11.20 -15.57 -16.67
C THR A 558 10.96 -14.52 -17.75
N LEU A 559 10.01 -14.81 -18.63
CA LEU A 559 9.49 -13.86 -19.59
C LEU A 559 8.08 -13.43 -19.18
N ALA A 560 7.79 -12.15 -19.32
CA ALA A 560 6.43 -11.62 -19.28
C ALA A 560 6.17 -10.92 -20.61
N ARG A 561 5.12 -11.34 -21.33
CA ARG A 561 4.75 -10.84 -22.67
C ARG A 561 5.90 -10.88 -23.69
N GLY A 562 6.83 -11.81 -23.51
CA GLY A 562 8.02 -11.96 -24.36
C GLY A 562 9.23 -11.13 -23.94
N GLU A 563 9.11 -10.27 -22.93
CA GLU A 563 10.24 -9.55 -22.35
C GLU A 563 10.86 -10.32 -21.19
N VAL A 564 12.19 -10.36 -21.13
CA VAL A 564 12.91 -11.01 -20.02
C VAL A 564 12.82 -10.11 -18.79
N ILE A 565 12.07 -10.57 -17.78
CA ILE A 565 11.93 -9.86 -16.50
C ILE A 565 12.86 -10.42 -15.42
N TYR A 566 13.39 -11.62 -15.63
CA TYR A 566 14.37 -12.25 -14.76
C TYR A 566 15.19 -13.23 -15.57
N GLN A 567 16.51 -13.23 -15.37
CA GLN A 567 17.42 -14.22 -15.90
C GLN A 567 18.42 -14.57 -14.81
N HIS A 568 18.62 -15.87 -14.58
CA HIS A 568 19.60 -16.32 -13.61
C HIS A 568 21.02 -16.06 -14.16
N ASP A 569 21.78 -15.23 -13.46
CA ASP A 569 23.19 -15.01 -13.72
C ASP A 569 24.03 -15.93 -12.81
N PRO A 570 24.73 -16.95 -13.36
CA PRO A 570 25.53 -17.86 -12.56
C PRO A 570 26.72 -17.19 -11.85
N ASP A 571 27.14 -16.00 -12.28
CA ASP A 571 28.28 -15.26 -11.70
C ASP A 571 27.84 -14.26 -10.61
N HIS A 572 26.54 -14.02 -10.43
CA HIS A 572 26.01 -13.08 -9.45
C HIS A 572 25.83 -13.76 -8.07
N ARG A 573 26.83 -13.63 -7.18
CA ARG A 573 26.68 -14.03 -5.78
C ARG A 573 25.77 -13.06 -5.03
N PRO A 574 24.69 -13.51 -4.35
CA PRO A 574 23.97 -12.65 -3.41
C PRO A 574 24.93 -12.28 -2.26
N ALA A 575 24.98 -10.99 -1.91
CA ALA A 575 25.75 -10.51 -0.78
C ALA A 575 25.22 -11.14 0.52
N GLY A 576 25.91 -12.16 1.05
CA GLY A 576 25.68 -12.70 2.40
C GLY A 576 25.40 -14.20 2.56
N GLY A 577 25.44 -15.01 1.50
CA GLY A 577 25.33 -16.48 1.64
C GLY A 577 26.66 -17.13 2.06
N ALA A 578 26.71 -17.77 3.24
CA ALA A 578 27.85 -18.60 3.65
C ALA A 578 28.10 -19.76 2.66
N PRO A 579 29.36 -20.19 2.46
CA PRO A 579 29.66 -21.27 1.53
C PRO A 579 29.06 -22.59 2.01
N ALA A 580 28.28 -23.25 1.16
CA ALA A 580 27.92 -24.65 1.34
C ALA A 580 29.18 -25.50 1.09
N GLY A 581 29.64 -26.18 2.14
CA GLY A 581 30.65 -27.24 2.07
C GLY A 581 30.01 -28.61 2.06
#